data_AF-A0A519RJ61-F1
#
_entry.id   AF-A0A519RJ61-F1
#
_cell.length_a   1.000
_cell.length_b   1.000
_cell.length_c   1.000
_cell.angle_alpha   90.00
_cell.angle_beta   90.00
_cell.angle_gamma   90.00
#
_symmetry.space_group_name_H-M   'P 1'
#
loop_
_entity.id
_entity.type
_entity.pdbx_description
1 polymer ?
#
loop_
_entity_poly.entity_id
_entity_poly.type
_entity_poly.pdbx_seq_one_letter_code
_entity_poly.pdbx_strand_id
1 'polypeptide(L)'
;HDLAAAQLLNGLYGGMMSVRLADDSATAVDAFIQKSKLFPLAPSLAGVASSCSYPTATSHRGLTDEQRRSLGISPGVLRLSVGIEEPEDLLADLAQALS
;
A
#
# COMPACT_ATOMS: atom_id res chain seq x y z
N HIS A 1 3.03 -18.37 2.27
CA HIS A 1 4.34 -17.94 2.75
C HIS A 1 5.42 -18.88 2.22
N ASP A 2 5.33 -20.19 2.51
CA ASP A 2 6.32 -21.20 2.12
C ASP A 2 6.62 -21.25 0.61
N LEU A 3 5.58 -21.12 -0.23
CA LEU A 3 5.75 -21.04 -1.68
C LEU A 3 6.64 -19.86 -2.10
N ALA A 4 6.44 -18.69 -1.49
CA ALA A 4 7.22 -17.49 -1.77
C ALA A 4 8.67 -17.66 -1.31
N ALA A 5 8.89 -18.23 -0.11
CA ALA A 5 10.24 -18.52 0.39
C ALA A 5 11.01 -19.50 -0.52
N ALA A 6 10.31 -20.46 -1.12
CA ALA A 6 10.91 -21.43 -2.04
C ALA A 6 11.17 -20.88 -3.45
N GLN A 7 10.35 -19.93 -3.92
CA GLN A 7 10.37 -19.49 -5.33
C GLN A 7 10.97 -18.10 -5.57
N LEU A 8 11.01 -17.23 -4.55
CA LEU A 8 11.43 -15.84 -4.72
C LEU A 8 12.86 -15.60 -4.20
N LEU A 9 13.65 -14.90 -5.03
CA LEU A 9 14.90 -14.17 -4.74
C LEU A 9 15.68 -14.61 -3.48
N ASN A 10 16.01 -15.90 -3.36
CA ASN A 10 16.79 -16.46 -2.26
C ASN A 10 16.27 -16.09 -0.85
N GLY A 11 14.94 -16.11 -0.66
CA GLY A 11 14.31 -15.81 0.64
C GLY A 11 13.86 -14.35 0.82
N LEU A 12 13.86 -13.54 -0.25
CA LEU A 12 13.28 -12.20 -0.29
C LEU A 12 11.87 -12.21 -0.92
N TYR A 13 11.08 -11.16 -0.69
CA TYR A 13 9.63 -11.14 -1.02
C TYR A 13 9.19 -9.97 -1.92
N GLY A 14 10.12 -9.11 -2.34
CA GLY A 14 9.83 -7.88 -3.09
C GLY A 14 9.41 -6.69 -2.22
N GLY A 15 9.38 -5.49 -2.80
CA GLY A 15 9.04 -4.23 -2.11
C GLY A 15 7.56 -3.82 -2.20
N MET A 16 6.69 -4.74 -2.63
CA MET A 16 5.27 -4.45 -2.83
C MET A 16 4.46 -4.99 -1.66
N MET A 17 3.65 -4.13 -1.04
CA MET A 17 2.81 -4.50 0.10
C MET A 17 1.40 -3.95 -0.07
N SER A 18 0.40 -4.71 0.35
CA SER A 18 -0.98 -4.23 0.50
C SER A 18 -1.35 -4.25 1.96
N VAL A 19 -1.93 -3.16 2.46
CA VAL A 19 -2.34 -3.01 3.86
C VAL A 19 -3.78 -2.55 3.93
N ARG A 20 -4.49 -2.99 4.98
CA ARG A 20 -5.83 -2.49 5.31
C ARG A 20 -5.72 -1.62 6.56
N LEU A 21 -6.18 -0.38 6.46
CA LEU A 21 -6.24 0.53 7.60
C LEU A 21 -7.32 0.06 8.60
N ALA A 22 -7.11 0.33 9.88
CA ALA A 22 -8.00 -0.14 10.96
C ALA A 22 -9.45 0.32 10.78
N ASP A 23 -9.66 1.57 10.39
CA ASP A 23 -10.98 2.16 10.16
C ASP A 23 -11.66 1.67 8.87
N ASP A 24 -10.95 0.91 8.03
CA ASP A 24 -11.37 0.34 6.75
C ASP A 24 -12.22 1.28 5.86
N SER A 25 -11.86 2.57 5.82
CA SER A 25 -12.65 3.61 5.18
C SER A 25 -11.83 4.44 4.19
N ALA A 26 -12.53 4.99 3.18
CA ALA A 26 -11.92 5.93 2.24
C ALA A 26 -11.40 7.19 2.95
N THR A 27 -12.10 7.66 3.99
CA THR A 27 -11.67 8.82 4.79
C THR A 27 -10.35 8.56 5.51
N ALA A 28 -10.15 7.36 6.04
CA ALA A 28 -8.87 6.98 6.65
C ALA A 28 -7.74 6.93 5.61
N VAL A 29 -8.04 6.44 4.40
CA VAL A 29 -7.09 6.46 3.28
C VAL A 29 -6.71 7.88 2.88
N ASP A 30 -7.70 8.77 2.73
CA ASP A 30 -7.46 10.17 2.39
C ASP A 30 -6.60 10.86 3.47
N ALA A 31 -6.92 10.62 4.75
CA ALA A 31 -6.14 11.15 5.87
C ALA A 31 -4.69 10.64 5.87
N PHE A 32 -4.48 9.35 5.62
CA PHE A 32 -3.14 8.77 5.50
C PHE A 32 -2.36 9.44 4.36
N ILE A 33 -2.95 9.53 3.16
CA ILE A 33 -2.31 10.13 1.98
C ILE A 33 -1.92 11.60 2.22
N GLN A 34 -2.76 12.35 2.94
CA GLN A 34 -2.49 13.75 3.27
C GLN A 34 -1.39 13.93 4.31
N LYS A 35 -1.24 12.98 5.24
CA LYS A 35 -0.27 13.04 6.33
C LYS A 35 1.11 12.51 5.90
N SER A 36 1.13 11.43 5.15
CA SER A 36 2.34 10.75 4.68
C SER A 36 3.17 11.67 3.77
N LYS A 37 4.45 11.80 4.07
CA LYS A 37 5.41 12.55 3.26
C LYS A 37 6.25 11.64 2.36
N LEU A 38 6.46 10.38 2.75
CA LEU A 38 7.32 9.45 2.02
C LEU A 38 6.53 8.47 1.14
N PHE A 39 5.23 8.29 1.38
CA PHE A 39 4.35 7.49 0.52
C PHE A 39 3.31 8.35 -0.20
N PRO A 40 3.71 9.26 -1.12
CA PRO A 40 2.75 10.03 -1.91
C PRO A 40 1.92 9.11 -2.82
N LEU A 41 0.70 9.53 -3.13
CA LEU A 41 -0.15 8.83 -4.10
C LEU A 41 0.46 8.92 -5.50
N ALA A 42 0.82 7.78 -6.10
CA ALA A 42 1.44 7.72 -7.42
C ALA A 42 0.73 6.71 -8.34
N PRO A 43 0.60 7.01 -9.64
CA PRO A 43 0.04 6.08 -10.62
C PRO A 43 1.02 4.96 -11.04
N SER A 44 2.33 5.19 -10.87
CA SER A 44 3.41 4.23 -11.14
C SER A 44 4.07 3.78 -9.85
N LEU A 45 4.56 2.53 -9.82
CA LEU A 45 5.16 1.88 -8.64
C LEU A 45 6.50 1.26 -9.02
N ALA A 46 7.25 0.76 -8.03
CA ALA A 46 8.59 0.20 -8.15
C ALA A 46 9.68 1.19 -8.61
N GLY A 47 9.54 2.46 -8.20
CA GLY A 47 10.62 3.44 -8.29
C GLY A 47 11.63 3.29 -7.14
N VAL A 48 12.71 4.06 -7.20
CA VAL A 48 13.66 4.17 -6.08
C VAL A 48 13.04 4.87 -4.87
N ALA A 49 12.06 5.75 -5.12
CA ALA A 49 11.30 6.42 -4.07
C ALA A 49 10.04 5.64 -3.72
N SER A 50 9.73 5.63 -2.43
CA SER A 50 8.51 5.07 -1.87
C SER A 50 7.27 5.80 -2.41
N SER A 51 6.18 5.06 -2.54
CA SER A 51 4.90 5.58 -3.04
C SER A 51 3.74 4.69 -2.64
N CYS A 52 2.53 5.23 -2.67
CA CYS A 52 1.31 4.44 -2.49
C CYS A 52 0.34 4.57 -3.67
N SER A 53 -0.58 3.62 -3.76
CA SER A 53 -1.73 3.66 -4.67
C SER A 53 -2.98 3.23 -3.93
N TYR A 54 -4.13 3.78 -4.32
CA TYR A 54 -5.43 3.44 -3.77
C TYR A 54 -6.24 2.63 -4.81
N PRO A 55 -6.28 1.28 -4.74
CA PRO A 55 -6.84 0.43 -5.79
C PRO A 55 -8.29 0.75 -6.14
N THR A 56 -9.11 1.06 -5.13
CA THR A 56 -10.53 1.42 -5.28
C THR A 56 -10.74 2.63 -6.19
N ALA A 57 -9.88 3.66 -6.10
CA ALA A 57 -9.99 4.86 -6.93
C ALA A 57 -9.16 4.79 -8.23
N THR A 58 -8.28 3.79 -8.37
CA THR A 58 -7.30 3.73 -9.47
C THR A 58 -7.49 2.51 -10.36
N SER A 59 -6.71 1.44 -10.13
CA SER A 59 -6.63 0.25 -10.98
C SER A 59 -7.90 -0.60 -10.97
N HIS A 60 -8.66 -0.57 -9.88
CA HIS A 60 -9.86 -1.41 -9.69
C HIS A 60 -11.15 -0.58 -9.70
N ARG A 61 -11.10 0.70 -10.11
CA ARG A 61 -12.26 1.60 -10.15
C ARG A 61 -13.42 1.10 -11.02
N GLY A 62 -13.13 0.26 -12.02
CA GLY A 62 -14.12 -0.30 -12.93
C GLY A 62 -14.89 -1.50 -12.36
N LEU A 63 -14.52 -2.00 -11.18
CA LEU A 63 -15.17 -3.14 -10.54
C LEU A 63 -16.28 -2.67 -9.59
N THR A 64 -17.35 -3.45 -9.52
CA THR A 64 -18.39 -3.24 -8.50
C THR A 64 -17.81 -3.40 -7.10
N ASP A 65 -18.50 -2.88 -6.09
CA ASP A 65 -18.08 -3.04 -4.69
C ASP A 65 -17.99 -4.52 -4.29
N GLU A 66 -18.91 -5.35 -4.77
CA GLU A 66 -18.91 -6.79 -4.52
C GLU A 66 -17.69 -7.48 -5.13
N GLN A 67 -17.36 -7.16 -6.39
CA GLN A 67 -16.18 -7.67 -7.07
C GLN A 67 -14.88 -7.23 -6.39
N ARG A 68 -14.80 -5.99 -5.89
CA ARG A 68 -13.64 -5.53 -5.13
C ARG A 68 -13.49 -6.28 -3.82
N ARG A 69 -14.60 -6.45 -3.07
CA ARG A 69 -14.61 -7.19 -1.81
C ARG A 69 -14.21 -8.66 -1.98
N SER A 70 -14.63 -9.32 -3.05
CA SER A 70 -14.24 -10.72 -3.32
C SER A 70 -12.74 -10.88 -3.60
N LEU A 71 -12.08 -9.81 -4.07
CA LEU A 71 -10.63 -9.73 -4.23
C LEU A 71 -9.89 -9.24 -2.96
N GLY A 72 -10.61 -9.01 -1.86
CA GLY A 72 -10.05 -8.48 -0.62
C GLY A 72 -9.78 -6.97 -0.63
N ILE A 73 -10.26 -6.25 -1.65
CA ILE A 73 -10.11 -4.80 -1.81
C ILE A 73 -11.30 -4.11 -1.14
N SER A 74 -11.13 -3.72 0.11
CA SER A 74 -12.09 -2.89 0.85
C SER A 74 -11.73 -1.40 0.74
N PRO A 75 -12.62 -0.49 1.19
CA PRO A 75 -12.37 0.96 1.09
C PRO A 75 -11.11 1.43 1.82
N GLY A 76 -10.64 0.73 2.86
CA GLY A 76 -9.41 1.07 3.57
C GLY A 76 -8.14 0.39 3.07
N VAL A 77 -8.16 -0.25 1.88
CA VAL A 77 -6.98 -0.93 1.35
C VAL A 77 -6.09 0.03 0.57
N LEU A 78 -4.83 0.12 0.99
CA LEU A 78 -3.74 0.81 0.30
C LEU A 78 -2.72 -0.20 -0.22
N ARG A 79 -2.06 0.14 -1.34
CA ARG A 79 -0.91 -0.59 -1.84
C ARG A 79 0.32 0.30 -1.79
N LEU A 80 1.31 -0.12 -1.02
CA LEU A 80 2.60 0.51 -0.85
C LEU A 80 3.62 -0.12 -1.81
N SER A 81 4.41 0.75 -2.44
CA SER A 81 5.65 0.40 -3.11
C SER A 81 6.76 0.98 -2.28
N VAL A 82 7.52 0.13 -1.60
CA VAL A 82 8.64 0.51 -0.75
C VAL A 82 9.86 0.74 -1.63
N GLY A 83 10.43 1.94 -1.54
CA GLY A 83 11.65 2.36 -2.21
C GLY A 83 12.91 1.87 -1.48
N ILE A 84 13.98 2.65 -1.59
CA ILE A 84 15.29 2.35 -1.00
C ILE A 84 15.71 3.39 0.06
N GLU A 85 14.76 4.14 0.61
CA GLU A 85 15.01 5.05 1.74
C GLU A 85 15.43 4.28 3.01
N GLU A 86 15.98 5.00 3.99
CA GLU A 86 16.32 4.43 5.29
C GLU A 86 15.05 3.86 5.97
N PRO A 87 15.06 2.60 6.44
CA PRO A 87 13.89 1.96 7.02
C PRO A 87 13.28 2.73 8.20
N GLU A 88 14.11 3.38 9.01
CA GLU A 88 13.70 4.15 10.17
C GLU A 88 12.86 5.37 9.77
N ASP A 89 13.21 6.04 8.67
CA ASP A 89 12.47 7.18 8.14
C ASP A 89 11.10 6.73 7.61
N LEU A 90 11.06 5.60 6.90
CA LEU A 90 9.82 5.00 6.41
C LEU A 90 8.89 4.60 7.55
N LEU A 91 9.43 3.97 8.60
CA LEU A 91 8.64 3.59 9.79
C LEU A 91 8.13 4.81 10.55
N ALA A 92 8.93 5.87 10.68
CA ALA A 92 8.53 7.10 11.32
C ALA A 92 7.40 7.82 10.55
N ASP A 93 7.51 7.90 9.22
CA ASP A 93 6.47 8.47 8.35
C ASP A 93 5.16 7.68 8.45
N LEU A 94 5.23 6.34 8.39
CA LEU A 94 4.06 5.47 8.56
C LEU A 94 3.42 5.64 9.94
N ALA A 95 4.21 5.65 11.02
CA ALA A 95 3.68 5.83 12.37
C ALA A 95 2.96 7.18 12.53
N GLN A 96 3.50 8.25 11.95
CA GLN A 96 2.89 9.58 11.97
C GLN A 96 1.65 9.65 11.08
N ALA A 97 1.66 9.02 9.91
CA ALA A 97 0.53 9.03 8.99
C ALA A 97 -0.66 8.19 9.49
N LEU A 98 -0.39 7.18 10.33
CA LEU A 98 -1.40 6.30 10.92
C LEU A 98 -1.98 6.80 12.25
N SER A 99 -1.36 7.79 12.90
CA SER A 99 -1.89 8.46 14.11
C SER A 99 -2.97 9.48 13.77
#